data_AF-A0A3A6PM27-F1
#
_entry.id   AF-A0A3A6PM27-F1
#
_cell.length_a   1.000
_cell.length_b   1.000
_cell.length_c   1.000
_cell.angle_alpha   90.00
_cell.angle_beta   90.00
_cell.angle_gamma   90.00
#
_symmetry.space_group_name_H-M   'P 1'
#
loop_
_entity.id
_entity.type
_entity.pdbx_description
1 polymer ?
#
loop_
_entity_poly.entity_id
_entity_poly.type
_entity_poly.pdbx_seq_one_letter_code
_entity_poly.pdbx_strand_id
1 'polypeptide(L)'
;MAGTVSSGLVWPDYHKNNVQKAASRQPSDTLGKDQFLSILVAQLRNQDPMQPMQDREFIAQMAQFTSVEQLMNMNTALTQMRNSIGSASSLIGKWVQWNEYDEAGAIQTLSGQVESIVSKDGILYSRIGDKEVALDYLLSISESEPQAPSTDDGASGGDAS
;
A
#
# COMPACT_ATOMS: atom_id res chain seq x y z
N MET A 1 31.02 41.26 1.47
CA MET A 1 30.14 41.67 0.36
C MET A 1 29.07 40.60 0.21
N ALA A 2 27.84 40.85 0.69
CA ALA A 2 26.71 39.94 0.55
C ALA A 2 25.78 40.53 -0.52
N GLY A 3 25.70 39.85 -1.67
CA GLY A 3 24.89 40.25 -2.81
C GLY A 3 23.40 40.05 -2.53
N THR A 4 22.63 41.05 -2.91
CA THR A 4 21.18 41.18 -2.82
C THR A 4 20.45 40.21 -3.75
N VAL A 5 19.38 39.58 -3.29
CA VAL A 5 18.32 39.05 -4.18
C VAL A 5 17.01 39.74 -3.82
N SER A 6 16.54 40.55 -4.77
CA SER A 6 15.28 41.31 -4.70
C SER A 6 14.08 40.37 -4.74
N SER A 7 13.28 40.34 -3.67
CA SER A 7 12.01 39.62 -3.55
C SER A 7 10.87 40.42 -4.21
N GLY A 8 10.89 40.56 -5.54
CA GLY A 8 9.94 41.44 -6.21
C GLY A 8 9.54 40.98 -7.59
N LEU A 9 8.84 39.85 -7.72
CA LEU A 9 7.99 39.57 -8.89
C LEU A 9 6.74 38.80 -8.41
N VAL A 10 5.72 39.52 -7.96
CA VAL A 10 4.39 38.96 -7.68
C VAL A 10 3.45 39.49 -8.75
N TRP A 11 3.02 38.62 -9.65
CA TRP A 11 1.99 38.95 -10.63
C TRP A 11 0.61 39.02 -9.95
N PRO A 12 -0.33 39.84 -10.45
CA PRO A 12 -1.42 40.38 -9.63
C PRO A 12 -2.50 39.39 -9.18
N ASP A 13 -2.63 38.20 -9.77
CA ASP A 13 -3.80 37.33 -9.54
C ASP A 13 -3.47 35.83 -9.39
N TYR A 14 -2.62 35.47 -8.43
CA TYR A 14 -2.48 34.07 -8.01
C TYR A 14 -3.44 33.75 -6.85
N HIS A 15 -4.60 33.17 -7.15
CA HIS A 15 -5.46 32.57 -6.13
C HIS A 15 -4.75 31.37 -5.50
N LYS A 16 -4.30 31.51 -4.24
CA LYS A 16 -3.56 30.50 -3.45
C LYS A 16 -4.18 29.10 -3.47
N ASN A 17 -5.50 29.02 -3.59
CA ASN A 17 -6.26 27.77 -3.66
C ASN A 17 -5.94 26.93 -4.90
N ASN A 18 -5.59 27.57 -6.03
CA ASN A 18 -5.24 26.85 -7.27
C ASN A 18 -3.83 26.25 -7.19
N VAL A 19 -2.92 26.94 -6.50
CA VAL A 19 -1.55 26.47 -6.27
C VAL A 19 -1.54 25.24 -5.34
N GLN A 20 -2.42 25.25 -4.33
CA GLN A 20 -2.59 24.10 -3.42
C GLN A 20 -3.26 22.90 -4.10
N LYS A 21 -4.23 23.11 -5.00
CA LYS A 21 -4.84 22.03 -5.81
C LYS A 21 -3.86 21.40 -6.82
N ALA A 22 -2.93 22.19 -7.35
CA ALA A 22 -1.85 21.69 -8.19
C ALA A 22 -0.80 20.92 -7.36
N ALA A 23 -0.49 21.38 -6.14
CA ALA A 23 0.46 20.73 -5.23
C ALA A 23 -0.08 19.44 -4.59
N SER A 24 -1.40 19.30 -4.43
CA SER A 24 -2.04 18.08 -3.90
C SER A 24 -2.35 17.03 -4.96
N ARG A 25 -2.12 17.34 -6.24
CA ARG A 25 -2.23 16.35 -7.31
C ARG A 25 -0.98 15.48 -7.26
N GLN A 26 -1.09 14.31 -6.64
CA GLN A 26 -0.09 13.27 -6.80
C GLN A 26 0.14 13.08 -8.31
N PRO A 27 1.39 13.14 -8.80
CA PRO A 27 1.68 12.77 -10.17
C PRO A 27 1.30 11.31 -10.33
N SER A 28 0.11 11.05 -10.87
CA SER A 28 -0.30 9.72 -11.27
C SER A 28 0.51 9.40 -12.52
N ASP A 29 1.61 8.68 -12.32
CA ASP A 29 2.52 8.19 -13.36
C ASP A 29 1.81 7.30 -14.40
N THR A 30 0.64 6.79 -14.03
CA THR A 30 -0.30 6.07 -14.90
C THR A 30 -0.88 6.92 -16.03
N LEU A 31 -0.81 8.26 -15.95
CA LEU A 31 -1.41 9.16 -16.93
C LEU A 31 -0.63 9.22 -18.25
N GLY A 32 0.68 8.89 -18.26
CA GLY A 32 1.52 8.95 -19.47
C GLY A 32 1.21 7.83 -20.48
N LYS A 33 0.95 6.61 -20.00
CA LYS A 33 0.72 5.43 -20.85
C LYS A 33 -0.62 5.47 -21.58
N ASP A 34 -1.70 5.82 -20.89
CA ASP A 34 -3.04 5.84 -21.47
C ASP A 34 -3.24 7.04 -22.42
N GLN A 35 -2.67 8.20 -22.09
CA GLN A 35 -2.60 9.32 -23.03
C GLN A 35 -1.75 8.97 -24.25
N PHE A 36 -0.63 8.26 -24.08
CA PHE A 36 0.23 7.81 -25.17
C PHE A 36 -0.46 6.81 -26.10
N LEU A 37 -1.12 5.77 -25.56
CA LEU A 37 -1.90 4.82 -26.36
C LEU A 37 -3.04 5.52 -27.11
N SER A 38 -3.68 6.52 -26.48
CA SER A 38 -4.72 7.32 -27.11
C SER A 38 -4.18 8.19 -28.26
N ILE A 39 -2.98 8.76 -28.10
CA ILE A 39 -2.26 9.48 -29.17
C ILE A 39 -1.85 8.53 -30.30
N LEU A 40 -1.39 7.31 -29.98
CA LEU A 40 -1.04 6.27 -30.95
C LEU A 40 -2.24 5.83 -31.79
N VAL A 41 -3.39 5.62 -31.15
CA VAL A 41 -4.66 5.29 -31.83
C VAL A 41 -5.16 6.47 -32.65
N ALA A 42 -4.99 7.71 -32.16
CA ALA A 42 -5.36 8.91 -32.90
C ALA A 42 -4.49 9.12 -34.15
N GLN A 43 -3.18 8.85 -34.08
CA GLN A 43 -2.26 8.94 -35.22
C GLN A 43 -2.54 7.83 -36.26
N LEU A 44 -2.79 6.58 -35.83
CA LEU A 44 -3.17 5.47 -36.71
C LEU A 44 -4.46 5.75 -37.52
N ARG A 45 -5.39 6.54 -36.97
CA ARG A 45 -6.62 6.95 -37.65
C ARG A 45 -6.44 8.11 -38.63
N ASN A 46 -5.30 8.81 -38.61
CA ASN A 46 -5.09 10.08 -39.32
C ASN A 46 -3.79 10.19 -40.13
N GLN A 47 -2.99 9.11 -40.27
CA GLN A 47 -1.74 9.16 -41.05
C GLN A 47 -1.99 8.99 -42.55
N ASP A 48 -1.64 10.02 -43.31
CA ASP A 48 -1.40 9.97 -44.75
C ASP A 48 -0.16 9.05 -45.02
N PRO A 49 -0.22 8.08 -45.96
CA PRO A 49 0.77 6.99 -46.09
C PRO A 49 2.24 7.38 -46.37
N MET A 50 2.53 8.66 -46.61
CA MET A 50 3.79 9.12 -47.21
C MET A 50 4.91 9.47 -46.22
N GLN A 51 4.70 9.54 -44.90
CA GLN A 51 5.79 9.76 -43.92
C GLN A 51 5.66 9.02 -42.55
N PRO A 52 5.77 7.68 -42.51
CA PRO A 52 5.61 6.92 -41.27
C PRO A 52 6.92 6.61 -40.50
N MET A 53 8.05 7.26 -40.81
CA MET A 53 9.37 6.85 -40.27
C MET A 53 9.80 7.57 -38.99
N GLN A 54 9.60 8.89 -38.86
CA GLN A 54 10.06 9.65 -37.69
C GLN A 54 9.22 9.37 -36.43
N ASP A 55 7.90 9.16 -36.59
CA ASP A 55 7.01 8.86 -35.46
C ASP A 55 7.31 7.48 -34.85
N ARG A 56 7.70 6.49 -35.66
CA ARG A 56 8.01 5.13 -35.16
C ARG A 56 9.25 5.08 -34.28
N GLU A 57 10.28 5.86 -34.59
CA GLU A 57 11.56 5.82 -33.87
C GLU A 57 11.46 6.50 -32.50
N PHE A 58 10.65 7.56 -32.38
CA PHE A 58 10.27 8.17 -31.10
C PHE A 58 9.35 7.23 -30.28
N ILE A 59 8.36 6.60 -30.90
CA ILE A 59 7.47 5.61 -30.28
C ILE A 59 8.26 4.43 -29.72
N ALA A 60 9.25 3.92 -30.47
CA ALA A 60 10.11 2.82 -30.03
C ALA A 60 10.93 3.18 -28.78
N GLN A 61 11.49 4.39 -28.74
CA GLN A 61 12.24 4.88 -27.59
C GLN A 61 11.36 5.10 -26.35
N MET A 62 10.14 5.62 -26.53
CA MET A 62 9.17 5.78 -25.44
C MET A 62 8.64 4.44 -24.92
N ALA A 63 8.30 3.50 -25.81
CA ALA A 63 7.89 2.16 -25.39
C ALA A 63 9.00 1.44 -24.61
N GLN A 64 10.27 1.64 -25.01
CA GLN A 64 11.42 1.13 -24.26
C GLN A 64 11.51 1.77 -22.87
N PHE A 65 11.32 3.09 -22.76
CA PHE A 65 11.33 3.79 -21.47
C PHE A 65 10.18 3.32 -20.56
N THR A 66 8.95 3.25 -21.06
CA THR A 66 7.78 2.76 -20.32
C THR A 66 7.95 1.31 -19.86
N SER A 67 8.56 0.46 -20.70
CA SER A 67 8.84 -0.93 -20.31
C SER A 67 9.86 -1.00 -19.18
N VAL A 68 10.93 -0.20 -19.25
CA VAL A 68 11.95 -0.11 -18.20
C VAL A 68 11.37 0.44 -16.90
N GLU A 69 10.54 1.48 -16.98
CA GLU A 69 9.83 2.05 -15.83
C GLU A 69 8.87 1.04 -15.20
N GLN A 70 8.09 0.31 -16.00
CA GLN A 70 7.25 -0.77 -15.51
C GLN A 70 8.07 -1.86 -14.81
N LEU A 71 9.25 -2.21 -15.33
CA LEU A 71 10.17 -3.14 -14.68
C LEU A 71 10.72 -2.59 -13.36
N MET A 72 11.06 -1.30 -13.29
CA MET A 72 11.48 -0.65 -12.04
C MET A 72 10.35 -0.63 -11.00
N ASN A 73 9.12 -0.34 -11.42
CA ASN A 73 7.93 -0.36 -10.57
C ASN A 73 7.67 -1.78 -10.03
N MET A 74 7.77 -2.80 -10.88
CA MET A 74 7.69 -4.19 -10.43
C MET A 74 8.81 -4.56 -9.46
N ASN A 75 10.05 -4.16 -9.71
CA ASN A 75 11.17 -4.45 -8.82
C ASN A 75 10.96 -3.80 -7.43
N THR A 76 10.48 -2.56 -7.41
CA THR A 76 10.11 -1.86 -6.17
C THR A 76 9.02 -2.60 -5.41
N ALA A 77 7.94 -2.99 -6.11
CA ALA A 77 6.85 -3.77 -5.50
C ALA A 77 7.33 -5.12 -4.96
N LEU A 78 8.18 -5.84 -5.69
CA LEU A 78 8.77 -7.10 -5.24
C LEU A 78 9.68 -6.92 -4.03
N THR A 79 10.43 -5.83 -3.96
CA THR A 79 11.28 -5.49 -2.81
C THR A 79 10.43 -5.22 -1.57
N GLN A 80 9.36 -4.43 -1.71
CA GLN A 80 8.40 -4.19 -0.63
C GLN A 80 7.71 -5.49 -0.17
N MET A 81 7.35 -6.37 -1.11
CA MET A 81 6.79 -7.68 -0.79
C MET A 81 7.79 -8.56 -0.04
N ARG A 82 9.06 -8.60 -0.42
CA ARG A 82 10.08 -9.36 0.32
C ARG A 82 10.27 -8.83 1.73
N ASN A 83 10.30 -7.52 1.91
CA ASN A 83 10.44 -6.89 3.22
C ASN A 83 9.24 -7.22 4.13
N SER A 84 8.02 -7.10 3.61
CA SER A 84 6.80 -7.44 4.35
C SER A 84 6.74 -8.93 4.72
N ILE A 85 7.12 -9.85 3.82
CA ILE A 85 7.23 -11.28 4.14
C ILE A 85 8.28 -11.53 5.23
N GLY A 86 9.44 -10.87 5.16
CA GLY A 86 10.49 -10.98 6.17
C GLY A 86 9.99 -10.53 7.56
N SER A 87 9.32 -9.38 7.63
CA SER A 87 8.70 -8.90 8.87
C SER A 87 7.58 -9.83 9.35
N ALA A 88 6.72 -10.29 8.45
CA ALA A 88 5.65 -11.24 8.75
C ALA A 88 6.18 -12.59 9.25
N SER A 89 7.35 -13.03 8.78
CA SER A 89 7.97 -14.29 9.21
C SER A 89 8.30 -14.28 10.70
N SER A 90 8.52 -13.10 11.30
CA SER A 90 8.71 -12.97 12.76
C SER A 90 7.44 -13.22 13.57
N LEU A 91 6.27 -13.23 12.92
CA LEU A 91 4.98 -13.58 13.54
C LEU A 91 4.80 -15.08 13.69
N ILE A 92 5.53 -15.89 12.91
CA ILE A 92 5.44 -17.35 13.00
C ILE A 92 5.87 -17.79 14.40
N GLY A 93 5.03 -18.58 15.05
CA GLY A 93 5.19 -19.01 16.44
C GLY A 93 4.72 -18.00 17.48
N LYS A 94 4.38 -16.76 17.10
CA LYS A 94 3.76 -15.77 17.99
C LYS A 94 2.25 -16.00 18.07
N TRP A 95 1.65 -15.55 19.16
CA TRP A 95 0.22 -15.50 19.35
C TRP A 95 -0.35 -14.23 18.76
N VAL A 96 -1.44 -14.34 18.02
CA VAL A 96 -2.13 -13.19 17.44
C VAL A 96 -3.59 -13.18 17.82
N GLN A 97 -4.19 -11.99 17.87
CA GLN A 97 -5.62 -11.81 18.10
C GLN A 97 -6.28 -11.17 16.88
N TRP A 98 -7.48 -11.62 16.54
CA TRP A 98 -8.31 -11.03 15.50
C TRP A 98 -9.78 -11.03 15.92
N ASN A 99 -10.58 -10.21 15.24
CA ASN A 99 -12.01 -10.15 15.48
C ASN A 99 -12.74 -10.96 14.40
N GLU A 100 -13.71 -11.75 14.83
CA GLU A 100 -14.65 -12.47 13.96
C GLU A 100 -16.07 -12.15 14.43
N TYR A 101 -17.04 -12.17 13.52
CA TYR A 101 -18.44 -11.98 13.87
C TYR A 101 -19.08 -13.34 14.13
N ASP A 102 -19.81 -13.48 15.24
CA ASP A 102 -20.61 -14.67 15.51
C ASP A 102 -21.91 -14.69 14.68
N GLU A 103 -22.67 -15.78 14.77
CA GLU A 103 -23.96 -15.94 14.07
C GLU A 103 -25.01 -14.87 14.46
N ALA A 104 -24.82 -14.19 15.60
CA ALA A 104 -25.67 -13.10 16.08
C ALA A 104 -25.16 -11.70 15.65
N GLY A 105 -24.02 -11.62 14.96
CA GLY A 105 -23.38 -10.39 14.52
C GLY A 105 -22.60 -9.65 15.62
N ALA A 106 -22.36 -10.28 16.77
CA ALA A 106 -21.49 -9.73 17.80
C ALA A 106 -20.01 -9.98 17.46
N ILE A 107 -19.15 -9.05 17.86
CA ILE A 107 -17.70 -9.17 17.65
C ILE A 107 -17.14 -10.10 18.73
N GLN A 108 -16.56 -11.21 18.30
CA GLN A 108 -15.78 -12.12 19.14
C GLN A 108 -14.29 -11.96 18.82
N THR A 109 -13.49 -11.65 19.84
CA THR A 109 -12.03 -11.66 19.71
C THR A 109 -11.52 -13.08 19.89
N LEU A 110 -10.87 -13.62 18.86
CA LEU A 110 -10.24 -14.93 18.85
C LEU A 110 -8.72 -14.76 18.93
N SER A 111 -8.05 -15.77 19.47
CA SER A 111 -6.60 -15.84 19.55
C SER A 111 -6.09 -17.18 19.04
N GLY A 112 -4.85 -17.18 18.56
CA GLY A 112 -4.17 -18.41 18.16
C GLY A 112 -2.73 -18.18 17.77
N GLN A 113 -1.96 -19.26 17.71
CA GLN A 113 -0.56 -19.22 17.30
C GLN A 113 -0.44 -19.27 15.78
N VAL A 114 0.39 -18.39 15.21
CA VAL A 114 0.66 -18.39 13.77
C VAL A 114 1.57 -19.55 13.40
N GLU A 115 1.10 -20.46 12.58
CA GLU A 115 1.88 -21.61 12.10
C GLU A 115 2.69 -21.28 10.85
N SER A 116 2.13 -20.48 9.95
CA SER A 116 2.81 -20.09 8.71
C SER A 116 2.25 -18.78 8.15
N ILE A 117 3.04 -18.11 7.32
CA ILE A 117 2.61 -16.95 6.53
C ILE A 117 2.45 -17.38 5.09
N VAL A 118 1.34 -17.00 4.47
CA VAL A 118 1.01 -17.31 3.08
C VAL A 118 0.66 -16.04 2.35
N SER A 119 1.21 -15.86 1.15
CA SER A 119 0.82 -14.76 0.25
C SER A 119 -0.19 -15.26 -0.77
N LYS A 120 -1.37 -14.63 -0.83
CA LYS A 120 -2.40 -14.86 -1.84
C LYS A 120 -2.80 -13.52 -2.44
N ASP A 121 -2.75 -13.40 -3.77
CA ASP A 121 -3.11 -12.18 -4.50
C ASP A 121 -2.41 -10.90 -4.01
N GLY A 122 -1.20 -11.03 -3.47
CA GLY A 122 -0.41 -9.91 -2.92
C GLY A 122 -0.76 -9.53 -1.48
N ILE A 123 -1.74 -10.19 -0.87
CA ILE A 123 -2.12 -10.03 0.53
C ILE A 123 -1.44 -11.12 1.35
N LEU A 124 -0.85 -10.74 2.48
CA LEU A 124 -0.25 -11.67 3.42
C LEU A 124 -1.29 -12.15 4.43
N TYR A 125 -1.34 -13.47 4.62
CA TYR A 125 -2.22 -14.15 5.56
C TYR A 125 -1.39 -14.93 6.58
N SER A 126 -1.80 -14.84 7.84
CA SER A 126 -1.36 -15.71 8.92
C SER A 126 -2.27 -16.94 8.95
N ARG A 127 -1.67 -18.13 8.82
CA ARG A 127 -2.37 -19.40 9.01
C ARG A 127 -2.30 -19.81 10.48
N ILE A 128 -3.46 -20.04 11.08
CA ILE A 128 -3.66 -20.39 12.49
C ILE A 128 -4.60 -21.59 12.49
N GLY A 129 -4.06 -22.81 12.59
CA GLY A 129 -4.80 -24.03 12.29
C GLY A 129 -5.41 -24.00 10.89
N ASP A 130 -6.74 -24.20 10.80
CA ASP A 130 -7.49 -24.17 9.55
C ASP A 130 -7.92 -22.76 9.10
N LYS A 131 -7.66 -21.73 9.91
CA LYS A 131 -8.04 -20.35 9.60
C LYS A 131 -6.89 -19.59 8.96
N GLU A 132 -7.21 -18.78 7.96
CA GLU A 132 -6.27 -17.83 7.34
C GLU A 132 -6.79 -16.42 7.59
N VAL A 133 -6.02 -15.63 8.34
CA VAL A 133 -6.38 -14.27 8.73
C VAL A 133 -5.41 -13.30 8.07
N ALA A 134 -5.92 -12.31 7.35
CA ALA A 134 -5.07 -11.31 6.73
C ALA A 134 -4.29 -10.53 7.81
N LEU A 135 -3.02 -10.22 7.54
CA LEU A 135 -2.16 -9.50 8.50
C LEU A 135 -2.75 -8.15 8.93
N ASP A 136 -3.51 -7.51 8.03
CA ASP A 136 -4.17 -6.21 8.27
C ASP A 136 -5.33 -6.30 9.29
N TYR A 137 -5.87 -7.50 9.51
CA TYR A 137 -6.95 -7.74 10.47
C TYR A 137 -6.45 -8.24 11.84
N LEU A 138 -5.14 -8.30 12.04
CA LEU A 138 -4.56 -8.64 13.34
C LEU A 138 -4.62 -7.44 14.28
N LEU A 139 -5.15 -7.65 15.48
CA LEU A 139 -5.31 -6.64 16.51
C LEU A 139 -4.07 -6.54 17.39
N SER A 140 -3.51 -7.69 17.77
CA SER A 140 -2.37 -7.76 18.66
C SER A 140 -1.48 -8.96 18.32
N ILE A 141 -0.20 -8.84 18.67
CA ILE A 141 0.82 -9.88 18.53
C ILE A 141 1.51 -10.02 19.89
N SER A 142 1.54 -11.22 20.45
CA SER A 142 2.11 -11.55 21.77
C SER A 142 3.04 -12.75 21.68
N GLU A 143 4.03 -12.82 22.57
CA GLU A 143 5.00 -13.95 22.60
C GLU A 143 4.45 -15.18 23.34
N SER A 144 3.48 -14.98 24.22
CA SER A 144 2.78 -16.04 24.96
C SER A 144 1.28 -15.95 24.71
N GLU A 145 0.57 -17.03 25.02
CA GLU A 145 -0.89 -17.07 24.99
C GLU A 145 -1.45 -15.88 25.79
N PRO A 146 -2.36 -15.07 25.20
CA PRO A 146 -2.95 -13.96 25.92
C PRO A 146 -3.69 -14.48 27.15
N GLN A 147 -3.20 -14.14 28.34
CA GLN A 147 -3.94 -14.42 29.57
C GLN A 147 -5.24 -13.59 29.53
N ALA A 148 -6.38 -14.27 29.62
CA ALA A 148 -7.64 -13.59 29.91
C ALA A 148 -7.43 -12.70 31.15
N PRO A 149 -8.02 -11.48 31.19
CA PRO A 149 -7.89 -10.63 32.36
C PRO A 149 -8.30 -11.43 33.57
N SER A 150 -7.35 -11.68 34.47
CA SER A 150 -7.63 -12.30 35.75
C SER A 150 -8.66 -11.42 36.43
N THR A 151 -9.91 -11.90 36.53
CA THR A 151 -10.83 -11.41 37.54
C THR A 151 -10.14 -11.68 38.88
N ASP A 152 -9.45 -10.67 39.37
CA ASP A 152 -9.05 -10.53 40.76
C ASP A 152 -10.37 -10.49 41.54
N ASP A 153 -10.87 -11.67 41.86
CA ASP A 153 -12.05 -11.87 42.68
C ASP A 153 -11.66 -11.48 44.10
N GLY A 154 -11.74 -10.17 44.36
CA GLY A 154 -11.73 -9.61 45.69
C GLY A 154 -12.96 -10.10 46.46
N ALA A 155 -12.89 -11.34 46.97
CA ALA A 155 -13.93 -11.93 47.79
C ALA A 155 -13.35 -12.47 49.10
N SER A 156 -13.47 -11.62 50.12
CA SER A 156 -14.00 -11.99 51.43
C SER A 156 -13.30 -13.12 52.21
N GLY A 157 -12.29 -12.74 52.99
CA GLY A 157 -11.90 -13.45 54.21
C GLY A 157 -12.17 -12.58 55.43
N GLY A 158 -13.45 -12.27 55.69
CA GLY A 158 -13.86 -11.90 57.04
C GLY A 158 -13.80 -13.16 57.90
N ASP A 159 -12.87 -13.21 58.84
CA ASP A 159 -12.96 -14.16 59.94
C ASP A 159 -12.91 -13.38 61.25
N ALA A 160 -14.03 -13.47 61.94
CA ALA A 160 -14.22 -13.05 63.30
C ALA A 160 -13.60 -14.11 64.21
N SER A 161 -12.73 -13.71 65.13
CA SER A 161 -12.72 -14.10 66.56
C SER A 161 -11.50 -13.48 67.26
#